data_AF-A0A2N9VQP0-F1
#
_entry.id   AF-A0A2N9VQP0-F1
#
_cell.length_a   1.000
_cell.length_b   1.000
_cell.length_c   1.000
_cell.angle_alpha   90.00
_cell.angle_beta   90.00
_cell.angle_gamma   90.00
#
_symmetry.space_group_name_H-M   'P 1'
#
loop_
_entity.id
_entity.type
_entity.pdbx_description
1 polymer ?
#
loop_
_entity_poly.entity_id
_entity_poly.type
_entity_poly.pdbx_seq_one_letter_code
_entity_poly.pdbx_strand_id
1 'polypeptide(L)'
;MELPDPRCDLLLATYVLGLTTPFYEDRPPDQHLEAIRNCLVRVMPPERITQALLATPADGDDWYTSALDPIEVIGRKDGRALFIRYAGGDGAALIQNEHSYQSAPEMNGGFQEEPAATNLRGTAK
;
A
#
# COMPACT_ATOMS: atom_id res chain seq x y z
N MET A 1 -4.63 26.42 -12.76
CA MET A 1 -4.31 24.98 -12.76
C MET A 1 -5.60 24.25 -13.03
N GLU A 2 -5.77 23.67 -14.21
CA GLU A 2 -6.88 22.73 -14.45
C GLU A 2 -6.67 21.51 -13.54
N LEU A 3 -7.69 21.14 -12.76
CA LEU A 3 -7.70 19.82 -12.15
C LEU A 3 -7.80 18.80 -13.30
N PRO A 4 -7.00 17.74 -13.32
CA PRO A 4 -7.05 16.80 -14.43
C PRO A 4 -8.41 16.12 -14.47
N ASP A 5 -8.90 15.87 -15.68
CA ASP A 5 -10.23 15.31 -15.96
C ASP A 5 -10.47 14.02 -15.14
N PRO A 6 -11.58 13.91 -14.39
CA PRO A 6 -11.97 12.67 -13.69
C PRO A 6 -11.94 11.41 -14.58
N ARG A 7 -12.15 11.58 -15.89
CA ARG A 7 -12.01 10.49 -16.87
C ARG A 7 -10.57 9.97 -16.97
N CYS A 8 -9.57 10.84 -16.89
CA CYS A 8 -8.17 10.44 -16.87
C CYS A 8 -7.82 9.66 -15.59
N ASP A 9 -8.38 10.06 -14.45
CA ASP A 9 -8.17 9.36 -13.19
C ASP A 9 -8.77 7.95 -13.22
N LEU A 10 -9.96 7.82 -13.78
CA LEU A 10 -10.58 6.52 -13.97
C LEU A 10 -9.76 5.65 -14.93
N LEU A 11 -9.32 6.19 -16.08
CA LEU A 11 -8.47 5.45 -17.02
C LEU A 11 -7.18 4.96 -16.36
N LEU A 12 -6.55 5.80 -15.52
CA LEU A 12 -5.37 5.43 -14.77
C LEU A 12 -5.67 4.34 -13.73
N ALA A 13 -6.76 4.46 -12.99
CA ALA A 13 -7.20 3.43 -12.04
C ALA A 13 -7.47 2.08 -12.74
N THR A 14 -8.14 2.10 -13.89
CA THR A 14 -8.41 0.91 -14.72
C THR A 14 -7.13 0.31 -15.31
N TYR A 15 -6.17 1.14 -15.73
CA TYR A 15 -4.84 0.67 -16.13
C TYR A 15 -4.14 -0.05 -14.97
N VAL A 16 -4.13 0.56 -13.77
CA VAL A 16 -3.49 -0.01 -12.57
C VAL A 16 -4.18 -1.29 -12.10
N LEU A 17 -5.51 -1.37 -12.22
CA LEU A 17 -6.25 -2.61 -12.01
C LEU A 17 -5.69 -3.72 -12.90
N GLY A 18 -5.64 -3.49 -14.22
CA GLY A 18 -5.05 -4.45 -15.17
C GLY A 18 -3.60 -4.79 -14.85
N LEU A 19 -2.78 -3.78 -14.55
CA LEU A 19 -1.35 -3.91 -14.22
C LEU A 19 -1.10 -4.84 -13.04
N THR A 20 -1.95 -4.77 -12.02
CA THR A 20 -1.81 -5.54 -10.79
C THR A 20 -2.44 -6.92 -10.88
N THR A 21 -3.47 -7.13 -11.71
CA THR A 21 -4.21 -8.40 -11.83
C THR A 21 -3.32 -9.66 -11.88
N PRO A 22 -2.24 -9.74 -12.68
CA PRO A 22 -1.41 -10.96 -12.75
C PRO A 22 -0.74 -11.36 -11.42
N PHE A 23 -0.60 -10.44 -10.46
CA PHE A 23 -0.02 -10.71 -9.14
C PHE A 23 -1.06 -11.11 -8.09
N TYR A 24 -2.34 -10.83 -8.35
CA TYR A 24 -3.43 -10.93 -7.38
C TYR A 24 -4.61 -11.79 -7.87
N GLU A 25 -4.48 -12.50 -9.00
CA GLU A 25 -5.54 -13.32 -9.60
C GLU A 25 -6.15 -14.35 -8.62
N ASP A 26 -5.32 -14.94 -7.75
CA ASP A 26 -5.74 -15.90 -6.71
C ASP A 26 -5.80 -15.30 -5.30
N ARG A 27 -5.74 -13.96 -5.17
CA ARG A 27 -5.72 -13.26 -3.88
C ARG A 27 -7.11 -12.72 -3.51
N PRO A 28 -7.36 -12.52 -2.22
CA PRO A 28 -8.55 -11.83 -1.75
C PRO A 28 -8.72 -10.43 -2.39
N PRO A 29 -9.95 -10.00 -2.73
CA PRO A 29 -10.20 -8.72 -3.39
C PRO A 29 -9.71 -7.48 -2.62
N ASP A 30 -9.71 -7.54 -1.28
CA ASP A 30 -9.21 -6.50 -0.40
C ASP A 30 -7.70 -6.28 -0.57
N GLN A 31 -6.92 -7.35 -0.75
CA GLN A 31 -5.48 -7.26 -1.01
C GLN A 31 -5.20 -6.65 -2.39
N HIS A 32 -6.00 -7.00 -3.41
CA HIS A 32 -5.87 -6.41 -4.74
C HIS A 32 -6.21 -4.92 -4.72
N LEU A 33 -7.29 -4.53 -4.02
CA LEU A 33 -7.68 -3.14 -3.85
C LEU A 33 -6.62 -2.32 -3.11
N GLU A 34 -6.00 -2.89 -2.07
CA GLU A 34 -4.89 -2.25 -1.36
C GLU A 34 -3.68 -2.02 -2.28
N ALA A 35 -3.32 -3.04 -3.08
CA ALA A 35 -2.23 -2.91 -4.06
C ALA A 35 -2.51 -1.80 -5.09
N ILE A 36 -3.74 -1.71 -5.60
CA ILE A 36 -4.16 -0.65 -6.51
C ILE A 36 -3.99 0.73 -5.86
N ARG A 37 -4.46 0.90 -4.61
CA ARG A 37 -4.29 2.16 -3.85
C ARG A 37 -2.83 2.53 -3.67
N ASN A 38 -1.98 1.57 -3.32
CA ASN A 38 -0.55 1.76 -3.12
C ASN A 38 0.19 2.15 -4.41
N CYS A 39 -0.29 1.70 -5.56
CA CYS A 39 0.20 2.17 -6.86
C CYS A 39 -0.26 3.61 -7.15
N LEU A 40 -1.54 3.90 -6.96
CA LEU A 40 -2.12 5.21 -7.32
C LEU A 40 -1.62 6.36 -6.45
N VAL A 41 -1.36 6.14 -5.16
CA VAL A 41 -0.85 7.19 -4.25
C VAL A 41 0.49 7.79 -4.67
N ARG A 42 1.24 7.09 -5.53
CA ARG A 42 2.52 7.58 -6.07
C ARG A 42 2.36 8.64 -7.16
N VAL A 43 1.17 8.74 -7.77
CA VAL A 43 0.94 9.52 -8.99
C VAL A 43 -0.27 10.45 -8.90
N MET A 44 -1.13 10.30 -7.90
CA MET A 44 -2.29 11.16 -7.69
C MET A 44 -2.65 11.31 -6.20
N PRO A 45 -3.27 12.44 -5.79
CA PRO A 45 -3.63 12.69 -4.40
C PRO A 45 -4.79 11.78 -3.91
N PRO A 46 -4.86 11.48 -2.60
CA PRO A 46 -5.82 10.52 -2.02
C PRO A 46 -7.29 10.80 -2.34
N GLU A 47 -7.68 12.08 -2.39
CA GLU A 47 -9.04 12.50 -2.70
C GLU A 47 -9.44 12.04 -4.10
N ARG A 48 -8.54 12.21 -5.08
CA ARG A 48 -8.78 11.80 -6.47
C ARG A 48 -8.78 10.29 -6.62
N ILE A 49 -7.97 9.57 -5.84
CA ILE A 49 -7.98 8.10 -5.81
C ILE A 49 -9.36 7.61 -5.38
N THR A 50 -9.87 8.18 -4.29
CA THR A 50 -11.18 7.82 -3.76
C THR A 50 -12.28 8.09 -4.79
N GLN A 51 -12.25 9.24 -5.46
CA GLN A 51 -13.21 9.56 -6.52
C GLN A 51 -13.09 8.60 -7.71
N ALA A 52 -11.88 8.28 -8.17
CA ALA A 52 -11.67 7.39 -9.31
C ALA A 52 -12.13 5.96 -9.03
N LEU A 53 -11.87 5.45 -7.82
CA LEU A 53 -12.28 4.09 -7.42
C LEU A 53 -13.78 3.97 -7.15
N LEU A 54 -14.46 5.08 -6.85
CA LEU A 54 -15.93 5.12 -6.70
C LEU A 54 -16.65 5.52 -7.99
N ALA A 55 -15.91 6.01 -8.99
CA ALA A 55 -16.49 6.46 -10.25
C ALA A 55 -17.15 5.28 -10.96
N THR A 56 -18.44 5.41 -11.20
CA THR A 56 -19.20 4.46 -12.00
C THR A 56 -19.59 5.16 -13.30
N PRO A 57 -19.32 4.54 -14.45
CA PRO A 57 -19.86 4.98 -15.73
C PRO A 57 -21.35 5.28 -15.67
N ALA A 58 -21.78 6.39 -16.27
CA ALA A 58 -23.21 6.59 -16.48
C ALA A 58 -23.71 5.58 -17.52
N ASP A 59 -24.86 4.97 -17.26
CA ASP A 59 -25.47 4.00 -18.18
C ASP A 59 -25.63 4.61 -19.58
N GLY A 60 -25.10 3.94 -20.61
CA GLY A 60 -25.22 4.35 -22.01
C GLY A 60 -24.15 5.32 -22.52
N ASP A 61 -23.10 5.61 -21.75
CA ASP A 61 -21.94 6.37 -22.26
C ASP A 61 -20.93 5.42 -22.94
N ASP A 62 -21.03 5.32 -24.27
CA ASP A 62 -20.19 4.50 -25.15
C ASP A 62 -18.68 4.79 -25.01
N TRP A 63 -18.33 5.94 -24.43
CA TRP A 63 -16.94 6.28 -24.12
C TRP A 63 -16.30 5.26 -23.17
N TYR A 64 -17.04 4.74 -22.19
CA TYR A 64 -16.47 3.81 -21.21
C TYR A 64 -16.13 2.47 -21.83
N THR A 65 -17.04 1.89 -22.60
CA THR A 65 -16.78 0.62 -23.32
C THR A 65 -15.63 0.78 -24.32
N SER A 66 -15.54 1.95 -24.99
CA SER A 66 -14.48 2.19 -25.97
C SER A 66 -13.10 2.48 -25.37
N ALA A 67 -13.01 2.84 -24.08
CA ALA A 67 -11.75 3.27 -23.46
C ALA A 67 -11.29 2.40 -22.27
N LEU A 68 -12.21 1.92 -21.42
CA LEU A 68 -11.87 1.16 -20.22
C LEU A 68 -11.37 -0.25 -20.55
N ASP A 69 -12.07 -0.99 -21.43
CA ASP A 69 -11.67 -2.35 -21.77
C ASP A 69 -10.27 -2.38 -22.42
N PRO A 70 -9.95 -1.52 -23.42
CA PRO A 70 -8.61 -1.48 -23.98
C PRO A 70 -7.55 -1.11 -22.95
N ILE A 71 -7.80 -0.12 -22.08
CA ILE A 71 -6.76 0.32 -21.13
C ILE A 71 -6.49 -0.72 -20.05
N GLU A 72 -7.51 -1.44 -19.59
CA GLU A 72 -7.32 -2.56 -18.66
C GLU A 72 -6.50 -3.68 -19.31
N VAL A 73 -6.79 -4.00 -20.58
CA VAL A 73 -6.05 -5.01 -21.34
C VAL A 73 -4.57 -4.61 -21.52
N ILE A 74 -4.29 -3.33 -21.77
CA ILE A 74 -2.91 -2.83 -21.86
C ILE A 74 -2.22 -3.00 -20.50
N GLY A 75 -2.86 -2.55 -19.41
CA GLY A 75 -2.35 -2.75 -18.06
C GLY A 75 -2.04 -4.21 -17.77
N ARG A 76 -2.94 -5.13 -18.11
CA ARG A 76 -2.76 -6.58 -17.90
C ARG A 76 -1.58 -7.15 -18.68
N LYS A 77 -1.34 -6.67 -19.90
CA LYS A 77 -0.17 -7.08 -20.69
C LYS A 77 1.13 -6.64 -20.03
N ASP A 78 1.21 -5.39 -19.60
CA ASP A 78 2.38 -4.84 -18.90
C ASP A 78 2.61 -5.56 -17.56
N GLY A 79 1.53 -5.78 -16.81
CA GLY A 79 1.53 -6.51 -15.55
C GLY A 79 2.06 -7.93 -15.70
N ARG A 80 1.65 -8.62 -16.77
CA ARG A 80 2.13 -9.98 -17.06
C ARG A 80 3.61 -9.98 -17.44
N ALA A 81 4.06 -8.97 -18.19
CA ALA A 81 5.48 -8.82 -18.51
C ALA A 81 6.33 -8.57 -17.24
N LEU A 82 5.84 -7.76 -16.30
CA LEU A 82 6.48 -7.56 -15.00
C LEU A 82 6.45 -8.84 -14.16
N PHE A 83 5.30 -9.52 -14.08
CA PHE A 83 5.15 -10.77 -13.35
C PHE A 83 6.16 -11.82 -13.84
N ILE A 84 6.29 -12.01 -15.15
CA ILE A 84 7.29 -12.95 -15.71
C ILE A 84 8.71 -12.55 -15.32
N ARG A 85 9.04 -11.26 -15.33
CA ARG A 85 10.37 -10.76 -14.96
C ARG A 85 10.71 -10.98 -13.48
N TYR A 86 9.75 -10.79 -12.58
CA TYR A 86 9.98 -10.83 -11.12
C TYR A 86 9.60 -12.16 -10.47
N ALA A 87 8.65 -12.90 -11.01
CA ALA A 87 8.26 -14.22 -10.52
C ALA A 87 9.01 -15.36 -11.24
N GLY A 88 9.48 -15.13 -12.47
CA GLY A 88 10.28 -16.10 -13.24
C GLY A 88 11.77 -16.12 -12.90
N GLY A 89 12.26 -15.18 -12.08
CA GLY A 89 13.63 -15.15 -11.58
C GLY A 89 13.66 -14.75 -10.11
N ASP A 90 13.68 -15.73 -9.20
CA ASP A 90 14.03 -15.61 -7.76
C ASP A 90 13.59 -14.33 -7.02
N GLY A 91 12.42 -13.77 -7.35
CA GLY A 91 11.95 -12.48 -6.83
C GLY A 91 10.74 -12.56 -5.89
N ALA A 92 10.41 -13.74 -5.36
CA ALA A 92 9.33 -13.90 -4.36
C ALA A 92 9.63 -13.21 -3.01
N ALA A 93 10.85 -12.70 -2.80
CA ALA A 93 11.27 -12.12 -1.53
C ALA A 93 11.01 -10.59 -1.39
N LEU A 94 10.69 -9.85 -2.46
CA LEU A 94 10.73 -8.38 -2.39
C LEU A 94 9.40 -7.68 -2.04
N ILE A 95 8.25 -8.34 -2.17
CA ILE A 95 6.94 -7.67 -1.94
C ILE A 95 6.48 -7.74 -0.47
N GLN A 96 7.21 -8.41 0.43
CA GLN A 96 6.82 -8.55 1.85
C GLN A 96 7.53 -7.60 2.82
N ASN A 97 8.38 -6.68 2.37
CA ASN A 97 9.30 -5.98 3.27
C ASN A 97 9.13 -4.45 3.34
N GLU A 98 7.90 -3.99 3.59
CA GLU A 98 7.68 -2.58 4.02
C GLU A 98 6.85 -2.45 5.32
N HIS A 99 6.79 -3.46 6.18
CA HIS A 99 6.18 -3.32 7.53
C HIS A 99 7.06 -3.89 8.67
N SER A 100 8.39 -3.80 8.53
CA SER A 100 9.26 -3.91 9.72
C SER A 100 9.37 -2.54 10.38
N TYR A 101 8.42 -2.24 11.26
CA TYR A 101 8.65 -1.23 12.30
C TYR A 101 9.87 -1.69 13.09
N GLN A 102 10.97 -0.95 12.97
CA GLN A 102 12.15 -1.14 13.82
C GLN A 102 11.73 -1.01 15.28
N SER A 103 11.76 -2.12 16.01
CA SER A 103 11.78 -2.08 17.47
C SER A 103 13.00 -1.27 17.90
N ALA A 104 12.74 -0.18 18.62
CA ALA A 104 13.78 0.65 19.22
C ALA A 104 14.72 -0.20 20.09
N PRO A 105 16.02 0.14 20.18
CA PRO A 105 16.94 -0.58 21.04
C PRO A 105 16.52 -0.42 22.51
N GLU A 106 16.42 -1.54 23.22
CA GLU A 106 16.19 -1.57 24.66
C GLU A 106 17.29 -0.79 25.36
N MET A 107 16.94 0.38 25.89
CA MET A 107 17.78 1.13 26.81
C MET A 107 17.82 0.34 28.11
N ASN A 108 18.89 -0.45 28.29
CA ASN A 108 19.26 -1.07 29.57
C ASN A 108 19.51 0.02 30.62
N GLY A 109 18.43 0.49 31.25
CA GLY A 109 18.46 1.31 32.45
C GLY A 109 18.79 0.44 33.65
N GLY A 110 20.08 0.29 33.93
CA GLY A 110 20.55 -0.26 35.19
C GLY A 110 20.18 0.68 36.34
N PHE A 111 19.00 0.46 36.94
CA PHE A 111 18.72 0.98 38.27
C PHE A 111 19.46 0.08 39.27
N GLN A 112 20.56 0.60 39.83
CA GLN A 112 21.12 0.06 41.05
C GLN A 112 20.11 0.31 42.18
N GLU A 113 19.50 -0.75 42.68
CA GLU A 113 18.75 -0.74 43.93
C GLU A 113 19.72 -0.44 45.09
N GLU A 114 19.53 0.69 45.77
CA GLU A 114 20.10 0.93 47.10
C GLU A 114 19.46 -0.01 48.12
N PRO A 115 20.22 -0.73 48.97
CA PRO A 115 19.64 -1.45 50.08
C PRO A 115 19.40 -0.52 51.27
N ALA A 116 18.12 -0.31 51.60
CA ALA A 116 17.70 0.29 52.86
C ALA A 116 17.65 -0.76 53.98
N ALA A 117 18.51 -0.61 55.00
CA ALA A 117 18.39 -1.15 56.36
C ALA A 117 19.52 -0.50 57.19
N THR A 118 19.42 0.05 58.40
CA THR A 118 18.47 -0.10 59.52
C THR A 118 18.74 1.06 60.50
N ASN A 119 17.68 1.67 61.03
CA ASN A 119 17.74 2.58 62.19
C ASN A 119 18.01 1.79 63.48
N LEU A 120 18.95 2.23 64.31
CA LEU A 120 19.04 1.88 65.74
C LEU A 120 19.63 3.03 66.56
N ARG A 121 18.73 3.91 67.01
CA ARG A 121 18.51 4.40 68.40
C ARG A 121 19.74 4.56 69.33
N GLY A 122 19.91 5.75 69.90
CA GLY A 122 20.61 5.90 71.19
C GLY A 122 21.05 7.32 71.57
N THR A 123 20.26 7.99 72.40
CA THR A 123 20.57 9.22 73.15
C THR A 123 21.69 9.04 74.17
N ALA A 124 22.51 10.06 74.41
CA ALA A 124 22.75 10.63 75.75
C ALA A 124 23.64 11.88 75.67
N LYS A 125 23.51 12.68 76.73
CA LYS A 125 23.98 14.04 76.98
C LYS A 125 25.44 14.09 77.42
#